data_AF-C7RGG3-F1
#
_entry.id   AF-C7RGG3-F1
#
_cell.length_a   1.000
_cell.length_b   1.000
_cell.length_c   1.000
_cell.angle_alpha   90.00
_cell.angle_beta   90.00
_cell.angle_gamma   90.00
#
_symmetry.space_group_name_H-M   'P 1'
#
loop_
_entity.id
_entity.type
_entity.pdbx_description
1 polymer ?
#
loop_
_entity_poly.entity_id
_entity_poly.type
_entity_poly.pdbx_seq_one_letter_code
_entity_poly.pdbx_strand_id
1 'polypeptide(L)'
;MQDSKFLNENLKEKLTAKDLEKLESGDEKPSIIGLFIPLVFAVLAILEFIYVKNYDPNIGITRLYPTFLMILGGIYLLSLLISLKFEKIRDTLNKYWPLYTAIFLIFIVFDLLTLKFNILQLPYFPWLDKVFNSMAADKSYLLESVISSLKLLFTGYIIGGLLGIITGILAGYFEKVNYWIDPILKLLGPIPTTTWLPLVMVLAINLFQGAVFIIALGVWFQVTLATITGIRNVDPAFYEAARTLGATNKDMVRRIAIPSAMPNIFQGLVSAMSAACNALIVAEMMGVESGLGWYITWKSSWADYTAMYGAIILLAVTFVIVNILIKKLSDRVLVWKNEGAI
;
A
#
# COMPACT_ATOMS: atom_id res chain seq x y z
N MET A 1 -37.83 -35.33 -15.47
CA MET A 1 -37.49 -33.96 -14.97
C MET A 1 -37.15 -33.94 -13.47
N GLN A 2 -37.67 -34.87 -12.67
CA GLN A 2 -37.37 -34.98 -11.24
C GLN A 2 -36.04 -35.72 -10.96
N ASP A 3 -35.69 -36.71 -11.78
CA ASP A 3 -34.44 -37.48 -11.62
C ASP A 3 -33.16 -36.69 -11.90
N SER A 4 -33.18 -35.72 -12.83
CA SER A 4 -32.01 -34.89 -13.13
C SER A 4 -31.70 -33.89 -12.01
N LYS A 5 -32.71 -33.48 -11.24
CA LYS A 5 -32.54 -32.62 -10.07
C LYS A 5 -31.93 -33.41 -8.91
N PHE A 6 -32.37 -34.65 -8.72
CA PHE A 6 -31.89 -35.55 -7.67
C PHE A 6 -30.44 -36.02 -7.90
N LEU A 7 -30.06 -36.23 -9.16
CA LEU A 7 -28.66 -36.50 -9.56
C LEU A 7 -27.74 -35.31 -9.31
N ASN A 8 -28.21 -34.08 -9.55
CA ASN A 8 -27.43 -32.86 -9.34
C ASN A 8 -27.21 -32.54 -7.85
N GLU A 9 -28.17 -32.84 -6.97
CA GLU A 9 -28.00 -32.69 -5.51
C GLU A 9 -26.98 -33.69 -4.96
N ASN A 10 -27.08 -34.97 -5.32
CA ASN A 10 -26.15 -36.01 -4.87
C ASN A 10 -24.72 -35.81 -5.40
N LEU A 11 -24.54 -35.18 -6.57
CA LEU A 11 -23.23 -34.82 -7.11
C LEU A 11 -22.60 -33.66 -6.31
N LYS A 12 -23.38 -32.64 -5.97
CA LYS A 12 -22.92 -31.49 -5.17
C LYS A 12 -22.54 -31.87 -3.74
N GLU A 13 -23.21 -32.85 -3.15
CA GLU A 13 -22.92 -33.34 -1.79
C GLU A 13 -21.56 -34.07 -1.69
N LYS A 14 -21.02 -34.56 -2.81
CA LYS A 14 -19.73 -35.29 -2.88
C LYS A 14 -18.54 -34.44 -3.33
N LEU A 15 -18.75 -33.17 -3.68
CA LEU A 15 -17.71 -32.28 -4.19
C LEU A 15 -17.18 -31.41 -3.04
N THR A 16 -15.86 -31.43 -2.83
CA THR A 16 -15.21 -30.54 -1.85
C THR A 16 -15.40 -29.10 -2.30
N ALA A 17 -15.34 -28.11 -1.39
CA ALA A 17 -15.46 -26.69 -1.75
C ALA A 17 -14.51 -26.25 -2.90
N LYS A 18 -13.31 -26.86 -2.97
CA LYS A 18 -12.35 -26.69 -4.08
C LYS A 18 -12.84 -27.23 -5.43
N ASP A 19 -13.62 -28.30 -5.41
CA ASP A 19 -14.14 -28.92 -6.62
C ASP A 19 -15.33 -28.12 -7.17
N LEU A 20 -16.14 -27.52 -6.27
CA LEU A 20 -17.17 -26.55 -6.64
C LEU A 20 -16.57 -25.24 -7.18
N GLU A 21 -15.51 -24.72 -6.55
CA GLU A 21 -14.77 -23.55 -7.04
C GLU A 21 -14.16 -23.80 -8.43
N LYS A 22 -13.60 -25.01 -8.67
CA LYS A 22 -13.12 -25.44 -9.99
C LYS A 22 -14.21 -25.53 -11.06
N LEU A 23 -15.43 -25.89 -10.67
CA LEU A 23 -16.57 -25.98 -11.59
C LEU A 23 -17.17 -24.61 -11.90
N GLU A 24 -17.19 -23.69 -10.94
CA GLU A 24 -17.65 -22.30 -11.13
C GLU A 24 -16.64 -21.43 -11.87
N SER A 25 -15.34 -21.71 -11.75
CA SER A 25 -14.29 -20.88 -12.36
C SER A 25 -14.14 -21.04 -13.88
N GLY A 26 -14.90 -21.94 -14.51
CA GLY A 26 -14.77 -22.24 -15.94
C GLY A 26 -13.39 -22.81 -16.24
N ASP A 27 -13.28 -24.14 -16.33
CA ASP A 27 -12.03 -24.83 -16.60
C ASP A 27 -11.57 -24.59 -18.06
N GLU A 28 -11.11 -23.37 -18.36
CA GLU A 28 -10.25 -23.12 -19.51
C GLU A 28 -8.96 -23.88 -19.24
N LYS A 29 -8.80 -25.02 -19.92
CA LYS A 29 -7.56 -25.79 -19.94
C LYS A 29 -6.37 -24.82 -20.03
N PRO A 30 -5.32 -24.96 -19.19
CA PRO A 30 -4.20 -24.05 -19.18
C PRO A 30 -3.60 -24.01 -20.59
N SER A 31 -3.78 -22.89 -21.29
CA SER A 31 -3.21 -22.72 -22.61
C SER A 31 -1.70 -22.61 -22.44
N ILE A 32 -0.98 -23.70 -22.71
CA ILE A 32 0.49 -23.73 -22.66
C ILE A 32 1.06 -22.58 -23.51
N ILE A 33 0.38 -22.25 -24.60
CA ILE A 33 0.70 -21.14 -25.51
C ILE A 33 0.59 -19.79 -24.79
N GLY A 34 -0.45 -19.55 -23.99
CA GLY A 34 -0.67 -18.30 -23.26
C GLY A 34 0.45 -17.95 -22.28
N LEU A 35 1.07 -18.97 -21.68
CA LEU A 35 2.18 -18.82 -20.74
C LEU A 35 3.44 -18.20 -21.39
N PHE A 36 3.65 -18.40 -22.69
CA PHE A 36 4.82 -17.85 -23.40
C PHE A 36 4.59 -16.45 -23.98
N ILE A 37 3.34 -16.00 -24.11
CA ILE A 37 2.99 -14.69 -24.70
C ILE A 37 3.69 -13.52 -23.97
N PRO A 38 3.66 -13.42 -22.62
CA PRO A 38 4.35 -12.32 -21.93
C PRO A 38 5.86 -12.30 -22.19
N LEU A 39 6.49 -13.48 -22.36
CA LEU A 39 7.92 -13.58 -22.66
C LEU A 39 8.22 -13.04 -24.06
N VAL A 40 7.35 -13.34 -25.04
CA VAL A 40 7.48 -12.78 -26.41
C VAL A 40 7.36 -11.26 -26.37
N PHE A 41 6.38 -10.71 -25.66
CA PHE A 41 6.24 -9.27 -25.50
C PHE A 41 7.39 -8.62 -24.74
N ALA A 42 7.99 -9.30 -23.76
CA ALA A 42 9.19 -8.82 -23.07
C ALA A 42 10.38 -8.69 -24.03
N VAL A 43 10.59 -9.70 -24.89
CA VAL A 43 11.65 -9.66 -25.91
C VAL A 43 11.34 -8.58 -26.95
N LEU A 44 10.09 -8.47 -27.39
CA LEU A 44 9.66 -7.41 -28.32
C LEU A 44 9.92 -6.01 -27.75
N ALA A 45 9.67 -5.77 -26.46
CA ALA A 45 9.96 -4.49 -25.82
C ALA A 45 11.45 -4.13 -25.85
N ILE A 46 12.33 -5.12 -25.64
CA ILE A 46 13.78 -4.91 -25.71
C ILE A 46 14.21 -4.65 -27.15
N LEU A 47 13.71 -5.44 -28.11
CA LEU A 47 14.04 -5.30 -29.52
C LEU A 47 13.56 -3.96 -30.08
N GLU A 48 12.32 -3.57 -29.75
CA GLU A 48 11.74 -2.29 -30.12
C GLU A 48 12.62 -1.14 -29.66
N PHE A 49 13.03 -1.12 -28.39
CA PHE A 49 13.89 -0.08 -27.85
C PHE A 49 15.25 0.03 -28.57
N ILE A 50 15.87 -1.10 -28.91
CA ILE A 50 17.21 -1.16 -29.55
C ILE A 50 17.15 -0.82 -31.04
N TYR A 51 16.16 -1.33 -31.78
CA TYR A 51 16.17 -1.30 -33.25
C TYR A 51 15.32 -0.17 -33.84
N VAL A 52 14.29 0.31 -33.14
CA VAL A 52 13.47 1.41 -33.64
C VAL A 52 14.23 2.73 -33.45
N LYS A 53 14.36 3.50 -34.53
CA LYS A 53 15.04 4.80 -34.50
C LYS A 53 14.24 5.79 -33.64
N ASN A 54 14.95 6.56 -32.83
CA ASN A 54 14.35 7.61 -32.01
C ASN A 54 14.03 8.84 -32.85
N TYR A 55 13.07 9.64 -32.39
CA TYR A 55 12.67 10.88 -33.05
C TYR A 55 13.85 11.87 -33.15
N ASP A 56 14.58 12.07 -32.06
CA ASP A 56 15.79 12.90 -32.03
C ASP A 56 17.05 12.01 -31.83
N PRO A 57 17.97 11.98 -32.81
CA PRO A 57 19.21 11.21 -32.75
C PRO A 57 20.18 11.65 -31.64
N ASN A 58 20.06 12.88 -31.13
CA ASN A 58 20.99 13.44 -30.16
C ASN A 58 20.61 13.19 -28.69
N ILE A 59 19.49 12.50 -28.44
CA ILE A 59 19.07 12.15 -27.08
C ILE A 59 20.10 11.18 -26.47
N GLY A 60 20.65 11.55 -25.31
CA GLY A 60 21.56 10.71 -24.53
C GLY A 60 20.83 9.51 -23.92
N ILE A 61 20.74 8.41 -24.67
CA ILE A 61 20.10 7.17 -24.22
C ILE A 61 21.05 6.39 -23.32
N THR A 62 20.54 5.94 -22.19
CA THR A 62 21.32 5.15 -21.24
C THR A 62 20.92 3.67 -21.31
N ARG A 63 21.76 2.79 -20.78
CA ARG A 63 21.45 1.36 -20.69
C ARG A 63 20.46 1.01 -19.56
N LEU A 64 19.91 1.99 -18.86
CA LEU A 64 19.12 1.76 -17.64
C LEU A 64 17.74 1.20 -17.95
N TYR A 65 16.99 1.80 -18.87
CA TYR A 65 15.68 1.29 -19.29
C TYR A 65 15.71 -0.13 -19.91
N PRO A 66 16.61 -0.45 -20.85
CA PRO A 66 16.68 -1.82 -21.37
C PRO A 66 17.12 -2.82 -20.29
N THR A 67 17.96 -2.42 -19.33
CA THR A 67 18.30 -3.27 -18.17
C THR A 67 17.09 -3.54 -17.29
N PHE A 68 16.24 -2.54 -17.05
CA PHE A 68 14.98 -2.72 -16.34
C PHE A 68 14.03 -3.70 -17.05
N LEU A 69 13.87 -3.58 -18.37
CA LEU A 69 13.07 -4.53 -19.16
C LEU A 69 13.65 -5.95 -19.12
N MET A 70 14.99 -6.10 -19.18
CA MET A 70 15.66 -7.39 -19.04
C MET A 70 15.44 -8.01 -17.66
N ILE A 71 15.45 -7.22 -16.58
CA ILE A 71 15.17 -7.71 -15.22
C ILE A 71 13.71 -8.17 -15.12
N LEU A 72 12.74 -7.39 -15.62
CA LEU A 72 11.33 -7.78 -15.62
C LEU A 72 11.08 -9.06 -16.44
N GLY A 73 11.60 -9.12 -17.66
CA GLY A 73 11.53 -10.32 -18.51
C GLY A 73 12.23 -11.51 -17.86
N GLY A 74 13.36 -11.30 -17.20
CA GLY A 74 14.10 -12.32 -16.46
C GLY A 74 13.34 -12.85 -15.25
N ILE A 75 12.66 -12.00 -14.48
CA ILE A 75 11.79 -12.41 -13.36
C ILE A 75 10.64 -13.27 -13.88
N TYR A 76 10.03 -12.88 -15.01
CA TYR A 76 8.98 -13.68 -15.64
C TYR A 76 9.50 -15.03 -16.12
N LEU A 77 10.67 -15.05 -16.77
CA LEU A 77 11.33 -16.27 -17.22
C LEU A 77 11.69 -17.20 -16.05
N LEU A 78 12.22 -16.66 -14.95
CA LEU A 78 12.48 -17.43 -13.73
C LEU A 78 11.19 -18.02 -13.16
N SER A 79 10.11 -17.22 -13.11
CA SER A 79 8.79 -17.67 -12.65
C SER A 79 8.26 -18.81 -13.54
N LEU A 80 8.46 -18.71 -14.85
CA LEU A 80 8.10 -19.74 -15.82
C LEU A 80 8.92 -21.01 -15.63
N LEU A 81 10.24 -20.92 -15.41
CA LEU A 81 11.09 -22.08 -15.12
C LEU A 81 10.69 -22.78 -13.81
N ILE A 82 10.38 -22.02 -12.76
CA ILE A 82 9.91 -22.56 -11.48
C ILE A 82 8.53 -23.21 -11.65
N SER A 83 7.68 -22.68 -12.53
CA SER A 83 6.35 -23.25 -12.83
C SER A 83 6.40 -24.67 -13.39
N LEU A 84 7.53 -25.08 -14.00
CA LEU A 84 7.73 -26.46 -14.48
C LEU A 84 7.78 -27.47 -13.34
N LYS A 85 8.22 -27.06 -12.15
CA LYS A 85 8.35 -27.92 -10.97
C LYS A 85 7.22 -27.71 -9.94
N PHE A 86 6.64 -26.51 -9.89
CA PHE A 86 5.65 -26.13 -8.87
C PHE A 86 4.30 -25.78 -9.51
N GLU A 87 3.31 -26.66 -9.35
CA GLU A 87 1.97 -26.48 -9.94
C GLU A 87 1.27 -25.19 -9.47
N LYS A 88 1.43 -24.81 -8.20
CA LYS A 88 0.85 -23.58 -7.65
C LYS A 88 1.31 -22.31 -8.40
N ILE A 89 2.57 -22.27 -8.83
CA ILE A 89 3.13 -21.14 -9.58
C ILE A 89 2.64 -21.16 -11.02
N ARG A 90 2.52 -22.35 -11.61
CA ARG A 90 1.92 -22.55 -12.93
C ARG A 90 0.48 -22.05 -12.98
N ASP A 91 -0.33 -22.40 -11.98
CA ASP A 91 -1.74 -21.96 -11.92
C ASP A 91 -1.85 -20.44 -11.75
N THR A 92 -0.97 -19.85 -10.94
CA THR A 92 -0.88 -18.39 -10.79
C THR A 92 -0.51 -17.70 -12.10
N LEU A 93 0.49 -18.20 -12.81
CA LEU A 93 0.89 -17.65 -14.12
C LEU A 93 -0.21 -17.81 -15.18
N ASN A 94 -0.88 -18.97 -15.24
CA ASN A 94 -2.01 -19.19 -16.14
C ASN A 94 -3.19 -18.27 -15.83
N LYS A 95 -3.40 -17.89 -14.57
CA LYS A 95 -4.44 -16.92 -14.20
C LYS A 95 -4.08 -15.49 -14.63
N TYR A 96 -2.81 -15.12 -14.54
CA TYR A 96 -2.36 -13.73 -14.70
C TYR A 96 -1.56 -13.44 -15.98
N TRP A 97 -1.40 -14.39 -16.90
CA TRP A 97 -0.67 -14.18 -18.16
C TRP A 97 -1.19 -12.99 -19.00
N PRO A 98 -2.51 -12.69 -19.08
CA PRO A 98 -2.98 -11.53 -19.84
C PRO A 98 -2.49 -10.21 -19.22
N LEU A 99 -2.40 -10.16 -17.89
CA LEU A 99 -1.90 -8.97 -17.18
C LEU A 99 -0.41 -8.76 -17.43
N TYR A 100 0.40 -9.81 -17.37
CA TYR A 100 1.84 -9.69 -17.67
C TYR A 100 2.08 -9.24 -19.11
N THR A 101 1.29 -9.76 -20.06
CA THR A 101 1.33 -9.31 -21.46
C THR A 101 0.96 -7.84 -21.58
N ALA A 102 -0.13 -7.42 -20.93
CA ALA A 102 -0.59 -6.03 -20.95
C ALA A 102 0.47 -5.07 -20.39
N ILE A 103 1.21 -5.46 -19.35
CA ILE A 103 2.30 -4.64 -18.78
C ILE A 103 3.40 -4.38 -19.82
N PHE A 104 3.90 -5.42 -20.50
CA PHE A 104 4.92 -5.23 -21.55
C PHE A 104 4.38 -4.46 -22.76
N LEU A 105 3.13 -4.71 -23.15
CA LEU A 105 2.47 -3.97 -24.22
C LEU A 105 2.36 -2.48 -23.87
N ILE A 106 2.00 -2.13 -22.64
CA ILE A 106 1.96 -0.74 -22.17
C ILE A 106 3.34 -0.10 -22.28
N PHE A 107 4.41 -0.80 -21.88
CA PHE A 107 5.77 -0.27 -22.01
C PHE A 107 6.18 -0.01 -23.47
N ILE A 108 5.86 -0.95 -24.37
CA ILE A 108 6.10 -0.79 -25.82
C ILE A 108 5.34 0.42 -26.36
N VAL A 109 4.03 0.47 -26.12
CA VAL A 109 3.18 1.56 -26.63
C VAL A 109 3.64 2.90 -26.05
N PHE A 110 4.00 2.95 -24.78
CA PHE A 110 4.47 4.16 -24.13
C PHE A 110 5.81 4.65 -24.70
N ASP A 111 6.79 3.76 -24.92
CA ASP A 111 8.09 4.14 -25.51
C ASP A 111 7.92 4.60 -26.97
N LEU A 112 7.10 3.89 -27.74
CA LEU A 112 6.76 4.28 -29.12
C LEU A 112 6.13 5.67 -29.16
N LEU A 113 5.13 5.94 -28.32
CA LEU A 113 4.43 7.22 -28.32
C LEU A 113 5.29 8.38 -27.80
N THR A 114 6.26 8.12 -26.93
CA THR A 114 7.13 9.13 -26.32
C THR A 114 8.46 9.28 -27.08
N LEU A 115 9.41 8.37 -26.87
CA LEU A 115 10.78 8.46 -27.38
C LEU A 115 10.87 8.29 -28.90
N LYS A 116 10.04 7.42 -29.49
CA LYS A 116 10.15 7.07 -30.93
C LYS A 116 9.38 8.02 -31.84
N PHE A 117 8.10 8.28 -31.54
CA PHE A 117 7.23 9.09 -32.38
C PHE A 117 7.01 10.52 -31.88
N ASN A 118 7.38 10.85 -30.64
CA ASN A 118 7.21 12.19 -30.04
C ASN A 118 5.75 12.73 -30.13
N ILE A 119 4.79 11.82 -30.07
CA ILE A 119 3.35 12.13 -30.02
C ILE A 119 3.00 12.62 -28.61
N LEU A 120 3.52 11.93 -27.60
CA LEU A 120 3.38 12.29 -26.20
C LEU A 120 4.63 13.05 -25.76
N GLN A 121 4.46 14.35 -25.52
CA GLN A 121 5.57 15.28 -25.28
C GLN A 121 5.76 15.59 -23.79
N LEU A 122 7.00 15.95 -23.43
CA LEU A 122 7.28 16.65 -22.18
C LEU A 122 6.53 17.98 -22.15
N PRO A 123 6.01 18.45 -21.01
CA PRO A 123 6.23 17.96 -19.64
C PRO A 123 5.28 16.84 -19.17
N TYR A 124 4.28 16.49 -19.97
CA TYR A 124 3.19 15.60 -19.54
C TYR A 124 3.62 14.13 -19.53
N PHE A 125 4.43 13.71 -20.50
CA PHE A 125 4.81 12.30 -20.67
C PHE A 125 6.32 12.18 -20.86
N PRO A 126 7.11 12.01 -19.78
CA PRO A 126 8.52 11.70 -19.92
C PRO A 126 8.72 10.26 -20.37
N TRP A 127 9.65 10.02 -21.30
CA TRP A 127 10.06 8.65 -21.61
C TRP A 127 10.83 8.04 -20.44
N LEU A 128 10.65 6.73 -20.23
CA LEU A 128 11.11 6.03 -19.03
C LEU A 128 12.64 6.01 -18.89
N ASP A 129 13.38 5.96 -20.00
CA ASP A 129 14.85 6.03 -19.94
C ASP A 129 15.37 7.34 -19.35
N LYS A 130 14.73 8.47 -19.68
CA LYS A 130 15.12 9.76 -19.10
C LYS A 130 14.86 9.78 -17.60
N VAL A 131 13.71 9.26 -17.19
CA VAL A 131 13.33 9.19 -15.77
C VAL A 131 14.35 8.38 -14.98
N PHE A 132 14.73 7.21 -15.48
CA PHE A 132 15.75 6.38 -14.83
C PHE A 132 17.13 7.03 -14.82
N ASN A 133 17.51 7.73 -15.90
CA ASN A 133 18.75 8.48 -15.92
C ASN A 133 18.75 9.60 -14.85
N SER A 134 17.69 10.40 -14.77
CA SER A 134 17.55 11.44 -13.74
C SER A 134 17.58 10.86 -12.32
N MET A 135 16.93 9.71 -12.09
CA MET A 135 17.00 9.03 -10.79
C MET A 135 18.41 8.54 -10.45
N ALA A 136 19.16 8.07 -11.45
CA ALA A 136 20.54 7.64 -11.25
C ALA A 136 21.49 8.83 -11.01
N ALA A 137 21.26 9.95 -11.71
CA ALA A 137 22.03 11.18 -11.56
C ALA A 137 21.84 11.81 -10.17
N ASP A 138 20.60 11.92 -9.71
CA ASP A 138 20.25 12.54 -8.42
C ASP A 138 20.11 11.52 -7.28
N LYS A 139 20.72 10.33 -7.41
CA LYS A 139 20.56 9.21 -6.47
C LYS A 139 20.80 9.61 -5.01
N SER A 140 21.85 10.40 -4.74
CA SER A 140 22.18 10.81 -3.37
C SER A 140 21.08 11.67 -2.75
N TYR A 141 20.59 12.68 -3.47
CA TYR A 141 19.49 13.54 -3.04
C TYR A 141 18.18 12.77 -2.86
N LEU A 142 17.88 11.84 -3.76
CA LEU A 142 16.70 10.98 -3.67
C LEU A 142 16.75 10.07 -2.44
N LEU A 143 17.92 9.48 -2.13
CA LEU A 143 18.09 8.64 -0.94
C LEU A 143 17.93 9.45 0.35
N GLU A 144 18.52 10.64 0.42
CA GLU A 144 18.32 11.54 1.56
C GLU A 144 16.84 11.93 1.72
N SER A 145 16.16 12.22 0.62
CA SER A 145 14.73 12.52 0.59
C SER A 145 13.88 11.34 1.10
N VAL A 146 14.16 10.12 0.66
CA VAL A 146 13.49 8.89 1.18
C VAL A 146 13.69 8.78 2.69
N ILE A 147 14.92 8.96 3.18
CA ILE A 147 15.23 8.83 4.60
C ILE A 147 14.48 9.91 5.41
N SER A 148 14.46 11.15 4.94
CA SER A 148 13.73 12.24 5.58
C SER A 148 12.23 11.96 5.63
N SER A 149 11.64 11.47 4.52
CA SER A 149 10.23 11.07 4.48
C SER A 149 9.90 9.95 5.45
N LEU A 150 10.74 8.91 5.51
CA LEU A 150 10.54 7.80 6.43
C LEU A 150 10.68 8.23 7.89
N LYS A 151 11.67 9.07 8.22
CA LYS A 151 11.82 9.64 9.57
C LYS A 151 10.56 10.40 9.97
N LEU A 152 10.12 11.33 9.13
CA LEU A 152 8.95 12.17 9.39
C LEU A 152 7.68 11.33 9.55
N LEU A 153 7.46 10.37 8.64
CA LEU A 153 6.34 9.44 8.67
C LEU A 153 6.30 8.63 9.96
N PHE A 154 7.39 7.94 10.31
CA PHE A 154 7.41 7.05 11.46
C PHE A 154 7.40 7.82 12.78
N THR A 155 7.99 9.02 12.86
CA THR A 155 7.88 9.87 14.05
C THR A 155 6.43 10.26 14.31
N GLY A 156 5.71 10.78 13.30
CA GLY A 156 4.29 11.11 13.43
C GLY A 156 3.42 9.88 13.71
N TYR A 157 3.67 8.78 13.01
CA TYR A 157 2.91 7.55 13.15
C TYR A 157 3.05 6.90 14.52
N ILE A 158 4.25 6.83 15.08
CA ILE A 158 4.46 6.24 16.42
C ILE A 158 3.83 7.12 17.49
N ILE A 159 4.01 8.44 17.43
CA ILE A 159 3.43 9.37 18.41
C ILE A 159 1.89 9.31 18.35
N GLY A 160 1.32 9.46 17.15
CA GLY A 160 -0.13 9.39 16.94
C GLY A 160 -0.71 8.03 17.34
N GLY A 161 -0.03 6.94 17.02
CA GLY A 161 -0.47 5.59 17.36
C GLY A 161 -0.47 5.35 18.87
N LEU A 162 0.58 5.75 19.59
CA LEU A 162 0.64 5.61 21.05
C LEU A 162 -0.43 6.45 21.73
N LEU A 163 -0.57 7.73 21.36
CA LEU A 163 -1.62 8.59 21.88
C LEU A 163 -3.01 8.04 21.53
N GLY A 164 -3.18 7.49 20.33
CA GLY A 164 -4.44 6.93 19.84
C GLY A 164 -4.87 5.71 20.65
N ILE A 165 -3.93 4.79 20.91
CA ILE A 165 -4.17 3.61 21.76
C ILE A 165 -4.52 4.05 23.18
N ILE A 166 -3.75 4.96 23.78
CA ILE A 166 -3.99 5.41 25.16
C ILE A 166 -5.37 6.07 25.28
N THR A 167 -5.65 7.05 24.43
CA THR A 167 -6.93 7.76 24.44
C THR A 167 -8.11 6.84 24.10
N GLY A 168 -7.93 5.92 23.15
CA GLY A 168 -8.94 4.95 22.77
C GLY A 168 -9.24 3.93 23.87
N ILE A 169 -8.22 3.48 24.62
CA ILE A 169 -8.43 2.61 25.80
C ILE A 169 -9.23 3.35 26.87
N LEU A 170 -8.82 4.58 27.20
CA LEU A 170 -9.46 5.37 28.25
C LEU A 170 -10.90 5.73 27.88
N ALA A 171 -11.15 6.22 26.67
CA ALA A 171 -12.49 6.58 26.20
C ALA A 171 -13.36 5.35 25.91
N GLY A 172 -12.77 4.23 25.49
CA GLY A 172 -13.50 2.98 25.25
C GLY A 172 -14.05 2.36 26.54
N TYR A 173 -13.26 2.40 27.62
CA TYR A 173 -13.62 1.77 28.89
C TYR A 173 -14.32 2.72 29.89
N PHE A 174 -13.92 3.99 29.96
CA PHE A 174 -14.48 4.94 30.94
C PHE A 174 -15.46 5.92 30.29
N GLU A 175 -16.75 5.82 30.63
CA GLU A 175 -17.79 6.73 30.12
C GLU A 175 -17.50 8.21 30.40
N LYS A 176 -16.90 8.52 31.55
CA LYS A 176 -16.51 9.90 31.91
C LYS A 176 -15.48 10.47 30.95
N VAL A 177 -14.52 9.66 30.49
CA VAL A 177 -13.51 10.09 29.51
C VAL A 177 -14.17 10.21 28.14
N ASN A 178 -15.01 9.24 27.79
CA ASN A 178 -15.75 9.27 26.52
C ASN A 178 -16.60 10.53 26.37
N TYR A 179 -17.26 10.99 27.44
CA TYR A 179 -18.08 12.19 27.42
C TYR A 179 -17.33 13.43 26.87
N TRP A 180 -16.03 13.55 27.18
CA TRP A 180 -15.19 14.66 26.70
C TRP A 180 -14.53 14.38 25.35
N ILE A 181 -14.16 13.12 25.08
CA ILE A 181 -13.45 12.74 23.85
C ILE A 181 -14.41 12.58 22.66
N ASP A 182 -15.61 12.06 22.87
CA ASP A 182 -16.59 11.79 21.81
C ASP A 182 -16.98 13.04 20.99
N PRO A 183 -17.24 14.22 21.60
CA PRO A 183 -17.46 15.44 20.83
C PRO A 183 -16.27 15.86 19.96
N ILE A 184 -15.04 15.68 20.48
CA ILE A 184 -13.81 15.99 19.73
C ILE A 184 -13.67 15.06 18.53
N LEU A 185 -13.92 13.76 18.71
CA LEU A 185 -13.88 12.79 17.61
C LEU A 185 -14.96 13.07 16.56
N LYS A 186 -16.18 13.44 16.98
CA LYS A 186 -17.26 13.81 16.06
C LYS A 186 -16.96 15.09 15.27
N LEU A 187 -16.29 16.05 15.90
CA LEU A 187 -15.88 17.31 15.26
C LEU A 187 -14.73 17.10 14.27
N LEU A 188 -13.70 16.35 14.68
CA LEU A 188 -12.50 16.14 13.86
C LEU A 188 -12.71 15.08 12.77
N GLY A 189 -13.60 14.12 12.98
CA GLY A 189 -13.76 12.97 12.08
C GLY A 189 -14.08 13.31 10.62
N PRO A 190 -14.97 14.28 10.33
CA PRO A 190 -15.25 14.69 8.95
C PRO A 190 -14.14 15.53 8.30
N ILE A 191 -13.25 16.13 9.09
CA ILE A 191 -12.27 17.11 8.61
C ILE A 191 -10.95 16.38 8.30
N PRO A 192 -10.47 16.40 7.05
CA PRO A 192 -9.15 15.86 6.72
C PRO A 192 -8.06 16.50 7.59
N THR A 193 -7.11 15.70 8.08
CA THR A 193 -6.07 16.25 8.95
C THR A 193 -5.17 17.26 8.23
N THR A 194 -5.05 17.13 6.91
CA THR A 194 -4.34 18.07 6.04
C THR A 194 -4.97 19.46 5.98
N THR A 195 -6.26 19.61 6.30
CA THR A 195 -6.93 20.92 6.37
C THR A 195 -6.32 21.82 7.45
N TRP A 196 -5.76 21.23 8.51
CA TRP A 196 -5.14 21.95 9.62
C TRP A 196 -3.71 22.43 9.29
N LEU A 197 -3.16 22.05 8.14
CA LEU A 197 -1.76 22.31 7.80
C LEU A 197 -1.39 23.80 7.89
N PRO A 198 -2.14 24.76 7.31
CA PRO A 198 -1.75 26.17 7.39
C PRO A 198 -1.71 26.70 8.83
N LEU A 199 -2.72 26.35 9.64
CA LEU A 199 -2.78 26.75 11.05
C LEU A 199 -1.60 26.18 11.83
N VAL A 200 -1.33 24.89 11.66
CA VAL A 200 -0.25 24.20 12.37
C VAL A 200 1.10 24.74 11.95
N MET A 201 1.32 25.03 10.67
CA MET A 201 2.61 25.57 10.19
C MET A 201 2.89 26.99 10.71
N VAL A 202 1.85 27.80 10.96
CA VAL A 202 2.01 29.13 11.59
C VAL A 202 2.31 29.02 13.09
N LEU A 203 1.71 28.04 13.78
CA LEU A 203 1.87 27.86 15.23
C LEU A 203 3.08 27.00 15.62
N ALA A 204 3.59 26.19 14.70
CA ALA A 204 4.67 25.26 14.98
C ALA A 204 6.00 26.01 15.21
N ILE A 205 6.73 25.58 16.23
CA ILE A 205 8.07 26.10 16.54
C ILE A 205 9.05 25.79 15.40
N ASN A 206 8.87 24.64 14.76
CA ASN A 206 9.59 24.27 13.54
C ASN A 206 8.71 23.45 12.58
N LEU A 207 9.05 23.53 11.29
CA LEU A 207 8.37 22.87 10.18
C LEU A 207 8.23 21.35 10.38
N PHE A 208 9.29 20.71 10.90
CA PHE A 208 9.31 19.28 11.19
C PHE A 208 8.25 18.89 12.23
N GLN A 209 8.17 19.58 13.35
CA GLN A 209 7.19 19.32 14.41
C GLN A 209 5.75 19.59 13.93
N GLY A 210 5.55 20.62 13.11
CA GLY A 210 4.25 20.89 12.49
C GLY A 210 3.79 19.72 11.61
N ALA A 211 4.66 19.23 10.74
CA ALA A 211 4.36 18.07 9.90
C ALA A 211 4.14 16.78 10.73
N VAL A 212 4.99 16.53 11.74
CA VAL A 212 4.81 15.40 12.68
C VAL A 212 3.44 15.48 13.36
N PHE A 213 3.00 16.67 13.78
CA PHE A 213 1.70 16.86 14.42
C PHE A 213 0.54 16.52 13.49
N ILE A 214 0.58 16.96 12.22
CA ILE A 214 -0.48 16.67 11.24
C ILE A 214 -0.59 15.17 10.96
N ILE A 215 0.55 14.49 10.82
CA ILE A 215 0.61 13.03 10.65
C ILE A 215 0.07 12.34 11.92
N ALA A 216 0.56 12.75 13.10
CA ALA A 216 0.15 12.19 14.38
C ALA A 216 -1.34 12.37 14.63
N LEU A 217 -1.93 13.51 14.26
CA LEU A 217 -3.36 13.78 14.40
C LEU A 217 -4.22 12.81 13.57
N GLY A 218 -3.80 12.53 12.33
CA GLY A 218 -4.51 11.60 11.45
C GLY A 218 -4.43 10.16 11.95
N VAL A 219 -3.25 9.77 12.43
CA VAL A 219 -3.03 8.45 13.01
C VAL A 219 -3.77 8.28 14.33
N TRP A 220 -3.68 9.29 15.21
CA TRP A 220 -4.37 9.34 16.49
C TRP A 220 -5.87 9.08 16.28
N PHE A 221 -6.51 9.83 15.38
CA PHE A 221 -7.94 9.71 15.15
C PHE A 221 -8.36 8.28 14.76
N GLN A 222 -7.70 7.70 13.75
CA GLN A 222 -8.03 6.35 13.26
C GLN A 222 -7.81 5.28 14.32
N VAL A 223 -6.70 5.37 15.07
CA VAL A 223 -6.35 4.40 16.10
C VAL A 223 -7.27 4.53 17.32
N THR A 224 -7.59 5.75 17.75
CA THR A 224 -8.54 5.99 18.85
C THR A 224 -9.90 5.40 18.53
N LEU A 225 -10.44 5.68 17.34
CA LEU A 225 -11.77 5.20 16.94
C LEU A 225 -11.83 3.67 16.85
N ALA A 226 -10.81 3.05 16.25
CA ALA A 226 -10.72 1.60 16.15
C ALA A 226 -10.59 0.93 17.53
N THR A 227 -9.80 1.53 18.43
CA THR A 227 -9.62 1.05 19.80
C THR A 227 -10.91 1.14 20.61
N ILE A 228 -11.63 2.27 20.56
CA ILE A 228 -12.93 2.44 21.23
C ILE A 228 -13.91 1.38 20.74
N THR A 229 -13.98 1.18 19.43
CA THR A 229 -14.85 0.17 18.81
C THR A 229 -14.47 -1.24 19.27
N GLY A 230 -13.17 -1.55 19.33
CA GLY A 230 -12.68 -2.84 19.82
C GLY A 230 -13.07 -3.14 21.26
N ILE A 231 -12.99 -2.14 22.14
CA ILE A 231 -13.34 -2.32 23.56
C ILE A 231 -14.86 -2.45 23.74
N ARG A 232 -15.65 -1.68 22.99
CA ARG A 232 -17.12 -1.73 23.10
C ARG A 232 -17.74 -3.00 22.52
N ASN A 233 -17.05 -3.67 21.61
CA ASN A 233 -17.52 -4.92 21.01
C ASN A 233 -17.24 -6.15 21.88
N VAL A 234 -16.59 -6.00 23.03
CA VAL A 234 -16.35 -7.10 23.97
C VAL A 234 -17.67 -7.51 24.61
N ASP A 235 -17.95 -8.82 24.63
CA ASP A 235 -19.15 -9.36 25.27
C ASP A 235 -19.20 -8.96 26.76
N PRO A 236 -20.27 -8.29 27.23
CA PRO A 236 -20.47 -7.94 28.62
C PRO A 236 -20.28 -9.11 29.60
N ALA A 237 -20.57 -10.35 29.17
CA ALA A 237 -20.42 -11.55 29.98
C ALA A 237 -18.98 -11.76 30.50
N PHE A 238 -17.96 -11.37 29.72
CA PHE A 238 -16.57 -11.45 30.19
C PHE A 238 -16.30 -10.48 31.35
N TYR A 239 -16.87 -9.28 31.30
CA TYR A 239 -16.75 -8.30 32.37
C TYR A 239 -17.52 -8.73 33.61
N GLU A 240 -18.73 -9.28 33.45
CA GLU A 240 -19.53 -9.80 34.56
C GLU A 240 -18.84 -10.98 35.25
N ALA A 241 -18.36 -11.97 34.48
CA ALA A 241 -17.62 -13.11 35.01
C ALA A 241 -16.38 -12.66 35.81
N ALA A 242 -15.59 -11.75 35.26
CA ALA A 242 -14.40 -11.23 35.96
C ALA A 242 -14.76 -10.46 37.24
N ARG A 243 -15.86 -9.70 37.26
CA ARG A 243 -16.39 -9.05 38.46
C ARG A 243 -16.73 -10.07 39.55
N THR A 244 -17.37 -11.19 39.21
CA THR A 244 -17.71 -12.24 40.19
C THR A 244 -16.46 -12.90 40.79
N LEU A 245 -15.37 -12.96 40.04
CA LEU A 245 -14.06 -13.45 40.49
C LEU A 245 -13.22 -12.40 41.26
N GLY A 246 -13.78 -11.22 41.55
CA GLY A 246 -13.11 -10.16 42.30
C GLY A 246 -12.09 -9.35 41.51
N ALA A 247 -12.14 -9.36 40.17
CA ALA A 247 -11.22 -8.59 39.34
C ALA A 247 -11.42 -7.07 39.51
N THR A 248 -10.32 -6.32 39.63
CA THR A 248 -10.37 -4.85 39.69
C THR A 248 -10.54 -4.24 38.29
N ASN A 249 -10.92 -2.97 38.19
CA ASN A 249 -10.99 -2.26 36.90
C ASN A 249 -9.69 -2.32 36.09
N LYS A 250 -8.54 -2.32 36.77
CA LYS A 250 -7.23 -2.43 36.11
C LYS A 250 -7.04 -3.82 35.51
N ASP A 251 -7.51 -4.86 36.19
CA ASP A 251 -7.49 -6.23 35.69
C ASP A 251 -8.45 -6.39 34.49
N MET A 252 -9.64 -5.80 34.57
CA MET A 252 -10.60 -5.78 33.46
C MET A 252 -10.01 -5.16 32.20
N VAL A 253 -9.37 -4.00 32.33
CA VAL A 253 -8.75 -3.32 31.18
C VAL A 253 -7.59 -4.15 30.61
N ARG A 254 -6.67 -4.61 31.46
CA ARG A 254 -5.44 -5.29 31.00
C ARG A 254 -5.65 -6.71 30.51
N ARG A 255 -6.57 -7.46 31.12
CA ARG A 255 -6.76 -8.89 30.86
C ARG A 255 -7.94 -9.18 29.94
N ILE A 256 -8.89 -8.25 29.78
CA ILE A 256 -10.10 -8.46 28.98
C ILE A 256 -10.19 -7.43 27.87
N ALA A 257 -10.24 -6.14 28.21
CA ALA A 257 -10.48 -5.08 27.22
C ALA A 257 -9.36 -4.99 26.17
N ILE A 258 -8.10 -4.84 26.61
CA ILE A 258 -6.95 -4.70 25.70
C ILE A 258 -6.75 -5.95 24.83
N PRO A 259 -6.70 -7.18 25.38
CA PRO A 259 -6.51 -8.37 24.55
C PRO A 259 -7.64 -8.58 23.54
N SER A 260 -8.90 -8.34 23.94
CA SER A 260 -10.05 -8.50 23.06
C SER A 260 -10.13 -7.40 21.98
N ALA A 261 -9.70 -6.18 22.30
CA ALA A 261 -9.66 -5.07 21.35
C ALA A 261 -8.43 -5.10 20.42
N MET A 262 -7.42 -5.94 20.70
CA MET A 262 -6.16 -6.00 19.96
C MET A 262 -6.33 -6.11 18.43
N PRO A 263 -7.23 -6.97 17.89
CA PRO A 263 -7.44 -7.05 16.44
C PRO A 263 -7.90 -5.71 15.85
N ASN A 264 -8.78 -4.99 16.55
CA ASN A 264 -9.29 -3.70 16.11
C ASN A 264 -8.23 -2.61 16.23
N ILE A 265 -7.41 -2.63 17.29
CA ILE A 265 -6.26 -1.70 17.44
C ILE A 265 -5.32 -1.84 16.24
N PHE A 266 -4.94 -3.07 15.87
CA PHE A 266 -4.07 -3.33 14.73
C PHE A 266 -4.72 -2.98 13.40
N GLN A 267 -6.02 -3.24 13.22
CA GLN A 267 -6.76 -2.79 12.05
C GLN A 267 -6.79 -1.26 11.94
N GLY A 268 -6.93 -0.57 13.07
CA GLY A 268 -6.81 0.87 13.19
C GLY A 268 -5.43 1.37 12.78
N LEU A 269 -4.35 0.73 13.25
CA LEU A 269 -2.98 1.05 12.87
C LEU A 269 -2.73 0.88 11.37
N VAL A 270 -3.20 -0.23 10.77
CA VAL A 270 -3.09 -0.47 9.32
C VAL A 270 -3.82 0.63 8.54
N SER A 271 -5.05 0.98 8.94
CA SER A 271 -5.83 2.04 8.29
C SER A 271 -5.19 3.42 8.49
N ALA A 272 -4.63 3.65 9.66
CA ALA A 272 -3.91 4.87 10.01
C ALA A 272 -2.64 5.07 9.19
N MET A 273 -1.98 4.00 8.72
CA MET A 273 -0.80 4.13 7.86
C MET A 273 -1.14 4.78 6.52
N SER A 274 -2.30 4.45 5.94
CA SER A 274 -2.78 5.11 4.73
C SER A 274 -3.07 6.60 4.98
N ALA A 275 -3.69 6.93 6.11
CA ALA A 275 -3.91 8.33 6.50
C ALA A 275 -2.59 9.09 6.74
N ALA A 276 -1.60 8.44 7.36
CA ALA A 276 -0.28 9.00 7.61
C ALA A 276 0.48 9.31 6.31
N CYS A 277 0.45 8.38 5.34
CA CYS A 277 1.02 8.57 4.01
C CYS A 277 0.41 9.79 3.28
N ASN A 278 -0.92 9.92 3.32
CA ASN A 278 -1.60 11.07 2.70
C ASN A 278 -1.22 12.39 3.39
N ALA A 279 -1.21 12.40 4.73
CA ALA A 279 -0.80 13.56 5.51
C ALA A 279 0.66 13.94 5.25
N LEU A 280 1.57 12.95 5.14
CA LEU A 280 2.99 13.15 4.85
C LEU A 280 3.19 13.86 3.52
N ILE A 281 2.56 13.38 2.44
CA ILE A 281 2.72 13.99 1.10
C ILE A 281 2.37 15.47 1.15
N VAL A 282 1.20 15.80 1.72
CA VAL A 282 0.74 17.18 1.76
C VAL A 282 1.63 18.04 2.65
N ALA A 283 2.11 17.51 3.77
CA ALA A 283 3.03 18.21 4.66
C ALA A 283 4.40 18.48 4.01
N GLU A 284 4.98 17.50 3.30
CA GLU A 284 6.26 17.67 2.60
C GLU A 284 6.16 18.61 1.41
N MET A 285 5.05 18.59 0.67
CA MET A 285 4.86 19.45 -0.49
C MET A 285 4.72 20.93 -0.12
N MET A 286 4.19 21.24 1.06
CA MET A 286 3.79 22.60 1.43
C MET A 286 4.51 23.17 2.65
N GLY A 287 5.17 22.33 3.47
CA GLY A 287 5.59 22.78 4.79
C GLY A 287 6.83 22.13 5.37
N VAL A 288 7.61 21.33 4.64
CA VAL A 288 8.93 20.87 5.11
C VAL A 288 9.96 21.04 4.00
N GLU A 289 11.20 21.39 4.36
CA GLU A 289 12.30 21.64 3.42
C GLU A 289 13.08 20.37 3.01
N SER A 290 12.52 19.19 3.28
CA SER A 290 13.14 17.91 2.90
C SER A 290 12.08 16.81 2.78
N GLY A 291 12.38 15.80 1.97
CA GLY A 291 11.46 14.69 1.70
C GLY A 291 11.15 14.52 0.22
N LEU A 292 10.53 13.41 -0.14
CA LEU A 292 10.15 13.12 -1.51
C LEU A 292 9.09 14.09 -2.03
N GLY A 293 8.09 14.46 -1.22
CA GLY A 293 7.09 15.47 -1.57
C GLY A 293 7.71 16.84 -1.83
N TRP A 294 8.68 17.25 -1.00
CA TRP A 294 9.44 18.48 -1.19
C TRP A 294 10.26 18.44 -2.49
N TYR A 295 10.96 17.33 -2.75
CA TYR A 295 11.76 17.16 -3.97
C TYR A 295 10.90 17.23 -5.23
N ILE A 296 9.69 16.65 -5.21
CA ILE A 296 8.71 16.75 -6.31
C ILE A 296 8.37 18.22 -6.59
N THR A 297 7.98 18.98 -5.56
CA THR A 297 7.64 20.41 -5.70
C THR A 297 8.84 21.23 -6.18
N TRP A 298 10.04 20.94 -5.67
CA TRP A 298 11.27 21.61 -6.06
C TRP A 298 11.57 21.39 -7.55
N LYS A 299 11.65 20.13 -8.01
CA LYS A 299 11.94 19.81 -9.41
C LYS A 299 10.86 20.30 -10.37
N SER A 300 9.59 20.27 -9.95
CA SER A 300 8.49 20.86 -10.72
C SER A 300 8.67 22.37 -10.90
N SER A 301 9.16 23.08 -9.88
CA SER A 301 9.38 24.53 -9.93
C SER A 301 10.52 24.93 -10.87
N TRP A 302 11.51 24.04 -11.06
CA TRP A 302 12.62 24.21 -12.01
C TRP A 302 12.34 23.62 -13.41
N ALA A 303 11.10 23.22 -13.69
CA ALA A 303 10.69 22.56 -14.93
C ALA A 303 11.51 21.27 -15.27
N ASP A 304 12.16 20.66 -14.27
CA ASP A 304 12.82 19.37 -14.39
C ASP A 304 11.81 18.26 -14.10
N TYR A 305 10.84 18.13 -15.00
CA TYR A 305 9.76 17.15 -14.86
C TYR A 305 10.27 15.72 -14.85
N THR A 306 11.42 15.46 -15.47
CA THR A 306 11.99 14.11 -15.53
C THR A 306 12.41 13.63 -14.14
N ALA A 307 13.14 14.47 -13.40
CA ALA A 307 13.48 14.18 -12.00
C ALA A 307 12.24 14.15 -11.10
N MET A 308 11.26 15.03 -11.34
CA MET A 308 9.98 15.04 -10.62
C MET A 308 9.25 13.69 -10.73
N TYR A 309 9.07 13.16 -11.94
CA TYR A 309 8.43 11.85 -12.13
C TYR A 309 9.24 10.70 -11.50
N GLY A 310 10.57 10.79 -11.53
CA GLY A 310 11.44 9.83 -10.83
C GLY A 310 11.18 9.79 -9.32
N ALA A 311 11.02 10.96 -8.70
CA ALA A 311 10.66 11.06 -7.29
C ALA A 311 9.23 10.57 -6.99
N ILE A 312 8.27 10.78 -7.89
CA ILE A 312 6.91 10.23 -7.77
C ILE A 312 6.94 8.69 -7.76
N ILE A 313 7.69 8.08 -8.68
CA ILE A 313 7.86 6.62 -8.73
C ILE A 313 8.48 6.12 -7.44
N LEU A 314 9.55 6.78 -6.97
CA LEU A 314 10.23 6.40 -5.74
C LEU A 314 9.32 6.51 -4.51
N LEU A 315 8.53 7.59 -4.41
CA LEU A 315 7.51 7.79 -3.37
C LEU A 315 6.48 6.67 -3.37
N ALA A 316 5.94 6.33 -4.54
CA ALA A 316 4.97 5.24 -4.67
C ALA A 316 5.55 3.90 -4.20
N VAL A 317 6.78 3.58 -4.63
CA VAL A 317 7.49 2.36 -4.20
C VAL A 317 7.70 2.36 -2.68
N THR A 318 8.17 3.47 -2.10
CA THR A 318 8.37 3.60 -0.65
C THR A 318 7.06 3.34 0.11
N PHE A 319 5.95 3.93 -0.32
CA PHE A 319 4.66 3.76 0.34
C PHE A 319 4.09 2.35 0.22
N VAL A 320 4.24 1.71 -0.95
CA VAL A 320 3.86 0.31 -1.12
C VAL A 320 4.65 -0.58 -0.16
N ILE A 321 5.97 -0.38 -0.06
CA ILE A 321 6.83 -1.14 0.85
C ILE A 321 6.39 -0.93 2.30
N VAL A 322 6.19 0.31 2.74
CA VAL A 322 5.77 0.61 4.12
C VAL A 322 4.43 -0.03 4.45
N ASN A 323 3.44 0.06 3.56
CA ASN A 323 2.12 -0.55 3.78
C ASN A 323 2.20 -2.08 3.85
N ILE A 324 2.99 -2.71 2.98
CA ILE A 324 3.22 -4.17 3.02
C ILE A 324 3.86 -4.57 4.35
N LEU A 325 4.88 -3.83 4.81
CA LEU A 325 5.58 -4.12 6.05
C LEU A 325 4.66 -4.02 7.28
N ILE A 326 3.85 -2.97 7.35
CA ILE A 326 2.88 -2.77 8.46
C ILE A 326 1.80 -3.86 8.45
N LYS A 327 1.26 -4.20 7.28
CA LYS A 327 0.28 -5.27 7.17
C LYS A 327 0.86 -6.62 7.60
N LYS A 328 2.07 -6.95 7.13
CA LYS A 328 2.76 -8.18 7.51
C LYS A 328 3.08 -8.25 9.01
N LEU A 329 3.41 -7.11 9.62
CA LEU A 329 3.61 -7.01 11.06
C LEU A 329 2.30 -7.27 11.82
N SER A 330 1.20 -6.65 11.37
CA SER A 330 -0.15 -6.87 11.91
C SER A 330 -0.56 -8.35 11.83
N ASP A 331 -0.41 -8.96 10.65
CA ASP A 331 -0.79 -10.36 10.41
C ASP A 331 0.01 -11.34 11.28
N ARG A 332 1.30 -11.06 11.53
CA ARG A 332 2.15 -11.87 12.41
C ARG A 332 1.76 -11.73 13.88
N VAL A 333 1.32 -10.56 14.31
CA VAL A 333 0.86 -10.41 15.69
C VAL A 333 -0.49 -11.10 15.86
N LEU A 334 -1.43 -10.95 14.92
CA LEU A 334 -2.79 -11.47 15.03
C LEU A 334 -2.97 -12.95 14.62
N VAL A 335 -1.90 -13.76 14.61
CA VAL A 335 -1.95 -15.17 14.15
C VAL A 335 -3.01 -15.99 14.89
N TRP A 336 -3.19 -15.76 16.20
CA TRP A 336 -4.16 -16.47 17.02
C TRP A 336 -5.62 -16.27 16.59
N LYS A 337 -5.94 -15.18 15.88
CA LYS A 337 -7.30 -14.93 15.36
C LYS A 337 -7.58 -15.75 14.10
N ASN A 338 -6.57 -15.92 13.24
CA ASN A 338 -6.73 -16.66 11.99
C ASN A 338 -6.85 -18.18 12.23
N GLU A 339 -6.42 -18.68 13.39
CA GLU A 339 -6.55 -20.09 13.79
C GLU A 339 -7.94 -20.43 14.36
N GLY A 340 -8.72 -19.43 14.81
CA GLY A 340 -10.08 -19.62 15.34
C GLY A 340 -11.21 -19.51 14.32
N ALA A 341 -10.88 -19.22 13.05
CA ALA A 341 -11.81 -19.26 11.92
C ALA A 341 -11.54 -20.53 11.10
N ILE A 342 -11.89 -21.69 11.68
CA ILE A 342 -12.01 -22.97 10.97
C ILE A 342 -13.49 -23.30 10.85
#